data_AF-A0A5A9GSJ3-F1
#
_entry.id   AF-A0A5A9GSJ3-F1
#
_cell.length_a   1.000
_cell.length_b   1.000
_cell.length_c   1.000
_cell.angle_alpha   90.00
_cell.angle_beta   90.00
_cell.angle_gamma   90.00
#
_symmetry.space_group_name_H-M   'P 1'
#
loop_
_entity.id
_entity.type
_entity.pdbx_description
1 polymer ?
#
loop_
_entity_poly.entity_id
_entity_poly.type
_entity_poly.pdbx_seq_one_letter_code
_entity_poly.pdbx_strand_id
1 'polypeptide(L)'
;MTRPPSPPLVSDGAESVARIAERATALAGTLDDARAQAEAGILIDLAGLEDRVAHLCLAAEALPRGEARTLLGPLGDLAAALGPLAAALTDQKNRREDAIAAALAGRDDPHTARQRAAVAYGRTAGPAAPALPDDTP
;
A
#
# COMPACT_ATOMS: atom_id res chain seq x y z
N MET A 1 -54.98 -13.15 -41.47
CA MET A 1 -54.26 -11.89 -41.19
C MET A 1 -53.24 -12.17 -40.09
N THR A 2 -52.02 -11.73 -40.34
CA THR A 2 -50.75 -12.17 -39.74
C THR A 2 -50.56 -11.72 -38.30
N ARG A 3 -50.18 -12.66 -37.43
CA ARG A 3 -49.69 -12.42 -36.06
C ARG A 3 -48.39 -11.61 -36.13
N PRO A 4 -48.20 -10.55 -35.33
CA PRO A 4 -46.96 -9.78 -35.34
C PRO A 4 -45.80 -10.62 -34.77
N PRO A 5 -44.55 -10.40 -35.24
CA PRO A 5 -43.39 -11.08 -34.68
C PRO A 5 -43.09 -10.54 -33.27
N SER A 6 -42.91 -11.44 -32.31
CA SER A 6 -42.38 -11.10 -30.99
C SER A 6 -40.95 -10.57 -31.13
N PRO A 7 -40.55 -9.54 -30.37
CA PRO A 7 -39.16 -9.10 -30.35
C PRO A 7 -38.25 -10.18 -29.74
N PRO A 8 -36.98 -10.28 -30.19
CA PRO A 8 -36.03 -11.23 -29.61
C PRO A 8 -35.65 -10.79 -28.20
N LEU A 9 -35.80 -11.70 -27.22
CA LEU A 9 -35.20 -11.59 -25.89
C LEU A 9 -33.68 -11.78 -26.02
N VAL A 10 -32.95 -10.74 -26.41
CA VAL A 10 -31.49 -10.75 -26.44
C VAL A 10 -30.93 -10.16 -25.15
N SER A 11 -30.19 -11.00 -24.41
CA SER A 11 -28.89 -10.68 -23.79
C SER A 11 -28.76 -9.82 -22.53
N ASP A 12 -29.78 -9.68 -21.69
CA ASP A 12 -29.61 -9.00 -20.38
C ASP A 12 -28.55 -9.68 -19.48
N GLY A 13 -28.47 -11.01 -19.53
CA GLY A 13 -27.45 -11.80 -18.82
C GLY A 13 -26.03 -11.62 -19.39
N ALA A 14 -25.87 -11.65 -20.72
CA ALA A 14 -24.55 -11.51 -21.35
C ALA A 14 -23.97 -10.09 -21.19
N GLU A 15 -24.83 -9.06 -21.23
CA GLU A 15 -24.44 -7.68 -20.94
C GLU A 15 -24.06 -7.52 -19.45
N SER A 16 -24.72 -8.27 -18.55
CA SER A 16 -24.39 -8.32 -17.13
C SER A 16 -23.03 -8.99 -16.87
N VAL A 17 -22.74 -10.12 -17.52
CA VAL A 17 -21.44 -10.82 -17.40
C VAL A 17 -20.29 -9.95 -17.90
N ALA A 18 -20.46 -9.29 -19.05
CA ALA A 18 -19.45 -8.40 -19.60
C ALA A 18 -19.15 -7.22 -18.65
N ARG A 19 -20.19 -6.62 -18.05
CA ARG A 19 -20.03 -5.55 -17.05
C ARG A 19 -19.34 -6.03 -15.78
N ILE A 20 -19.61 -7.27 -15.33
CA ILE A 20 -18.93 -7.86 -14.17
C ILE A 20 -17.44 -8.09 -14.49
N ALA A 21 -17.13 -8.62 -15.67
CA ALA A 21 -15.75 -8.81 -16.12
C ALA A 21 -15.00 -7.47 -16.21
N GLU A 22 -15.60 -6.45 -16.81
CA GLU A 22 -15.02 -5.10 -16.92
C GLU A 22 -14.75 -4.49 -15.54
N ARG A 23 -15.70 -4.63 -14.59
CA ARG A 23 -15.49 -4.19 -13.20
C ARG A 23 -14.35 -4.93 -12.52
N ALA A 24 -14.23 -6.24 -12.74
CA ALA A 24 -13.12 -7.03 -12.19
C ALA A 24 -11.77 -6.55 -12.74
N THR A 25 -11.68 -6.34 -14.06
CA THR A 25 -10.46 -5.82 -14.70
C THR A 25 -10.12 -4.40 -14.24
N ALA A 26 -11.10 -3.51 -14.14
CA ALA A 26 -10.88 -2.15 -13.64
C ALA A 26 -10.40 -2.15 -12.19
N LEU A 27 -10.96 -3.04 -11.36
CA LEU A 27 -10.53 -3.18 -9.98
C LEU A 27 -9.12 -3.75 -9.88
N ALA A 28 -8.76 -4.74 -10.71
CA ALA A 28 -7.40 -5.27 -10.78
C ALA A 28 -6.38 -4.17 -11.16
N GLY A 29 -6.69 -3.35 -12.17
CA GLY A 29 -5.85 -2.19 -12.53
C GLY A 29 -5.70 -1.18 -11.39
N THR A 30 -6.78 -0.93 -10.63
CA THR A 30 -6.72 -0.06 -9.44
C THR A 30 -5.80 -0.64 -8.36
N LEU A 31 -5.78 -1.98 -8.18
CA LEU A 31 -4.89 -2.65 -7.23
C LEU A 31 -3.43 -2.60 -7.69
N ASP A 32 -3.18 -2.70 -9.00
CA ASP A 32 -1.83 -2.55 -9.56
C ASP A 32 -1.30 -1.13 -9.41
N ASP A 33 -2.14 -0.11 -9.65
CA ASP A 33 -1.79 1.29 -9.41
C ASP A 33 -1.51 1.55 -7.92
N ALA A 34 -2.35 1.01 -7.04
CA ALA A 34 -2.15 1.08 -5.60
C ALA A 34 -0.82 0.40 -5.22
N ARG A 35 -0.50 -0.76 -5.80
CA ARG A 35 0.79 -1.43 -5.54
C ARG A 35 1.96 -0.55 -5.95
N ALA A 36 1.93 0.04 -7.14
CA ALA A 36 2.99 0.92 -7.62
C ALA A 36 3.16 2.15 -6.70
N GLN A 37 2.06 2.72 -6.20
CA GLN A 37 2.09 3.80 -5.23
C GLN A 37 2.71 3.37 -3.89
N ALA A 38 2.39 2.17 -3.40
CA ALA A 38 2.92 1.64 -2.14
C ALA A 38 4.43 1.39 -2.25
N GLU A 39 4.87 0.83 -3.38
CA GLU A 39 6.28 0.63 -3.70
C GLU A 39 7.05 1.97 -3.72
N ALA A 40 6.45 3.02 -4.30
CA ALA A 40 6.95 4.39 -4.29
C ALA A 40 6.87 5.08 -2.91
N GLY A 41 6.30 4.43 -1.89
CA GLY A 41 6.14 4.97 -0.54
C GLY A 41 5.00 5.98 -0.38
N ILE A 42 4.14 6.12 -1.39
CA ILE A 42 2.95 6.98 -1.35
C ILE A 42 1.89 6.31 -0.48
N LEU A 43 1.22 7.10 0.37
CA LEU A 43 0.10 6.61 1.18
C LEU A 43 -1.15 6.50 0.31
N ILE A 44 -1.81 5.35 0.38
CA ILE A 44 -2.98 5.01 -0.43
C ILE A 44 -4.19 4.88 0.47
N ASP A 45 -5.31 5.40 0.01
CA ASP A 45 -6.61 5.14 0.61
C ASP A 45 -7.28 3.94 -0.07
N LEU A 46 -7.45 2.85 0.68
CA LEU A 46 -8.15 1.65 0.24
C LEU A 46 -9.59 1.57 0.77
N ALA A 47 -10.13 2.66 1.30
CA ALA A 47 -11.50 2.72 1.80
C ALA A 47 -12.51 2.26 0.73
N GLY A 48 -13.48 1.45 1.17
CA GLY A 48 -14.52 0.90 0.30
C GLY A 48 -14.03 -0.10 -0.74
N LEU A 49 -12.78 -0.57 -0.70
CA LEU A 49 -12.32 -1.68 -1.55
C LEU A 49 -13.09 -2.97 -1.21
N GLU A 50 -13.27 -3.26 0.08
CA GLU A 50 -14.01 -4.43 0.55
C GLU A 50 -15.44 -4.46 0.00
N ASP A 51 -16.19 -3.36 0.12
CA ASP A 51 -17.56 -3.25 -0.38
C ASP A 51 -17.63 -3.48 -1.90
N ARG A 52 -16.66 -2.92 -2.65
CA ARG A 52 -16.57 -3.10 -4.11
C ARG A 52 -16.29 -4.55 -4.49
N VAL A 53 -15.37 -5.23 -3.80
CA VAL A 53 -15.08 -6.65 -4.00
C VAL A 53 -16.29 -7.50 -3.62
N ALA A 54 -16.94 -7.23 -2.48
CA ALA A 54 -18.12 -7.95 -2.02
C ALA A 54 -19.28 -7.84 -3.03
N HIS A 55 -19.55 -6.63 -3.53
CA HIS A 55 -20.56 -6.41 -4.56
C HIS A 55 -20.22 -7.14 -5.87
N LEU A 56 -18.94 -7.20 -6.24
CA LEU A 56 -18.49 -7.95 -7.42
C LEU A 56 -18.72 -9.46 -7.26
N CYS A 57 -18.34 -10.01 -6.10
CA CYS A 57 -18.54 -11.43 -5.78
C CYS A 57 -20.03 -11.80 -5.77
N LEU A 58 -20.88 -11.00 -5.12
CA LEU A 58 -22.33 -11.22 -5.11
C LEU A 58 -22.93 -11.20 -6.53
N ALA A 59 -22.47 -10.28 -7.38
CA ALA A 59 -22.90 -10.22 -8.76
C ALA A 59 -22.45 -11.46 -9.56
N ALA A 60 -21.23 -11.96 -9.33
CA ALA A 60 -20.73 -13.17 -9.97
C ALA A 60 -21.46 -14.45 -9.48
N GLU A 61 -21.81 -14.54 -8.20
CA GLU A 61 -22.55 -15.67 -7.61
C GLU A 61 -24.01 -15.76 -8.10
N ALA A 62 -24.60 -14.62 -8.46
CA ALA A 62 -25.96 -14.57 -9.01
C ALA A 62 -26.05 -15.13 -10.45
N LEU A 63 -24.92 -15.36 -11.13
CA LEU A 63 -24.90 -15.82 -12.51
C LEU A 63 -25.10 -17.35 -12.63
N PRO A 64 -25.70 -17.80 -13.75
CA PRO A 64 -25.69 -19.22 -14.11
C PRO A 64 -24.27 -19.76 -14.22
N ARG A 65 -24.04 -21.01 -13.82
CA ARG A 65 -22.71 -21.67 -13.86
C ARG A 65 -21.97 -21.56 -15.20
N GLY A 66 -22.69 -21.59 -16.32
CA GLY A 66 -22.09 -21.46 -17.65
C GLY A 66 -21.48 -20.07 -17.89
N GLU A 67 -22.14 -19.03 -17.39
CA GLU A 67 -21.72 -17.64 -17.48
C GLU A 67 -20.64 -17.31 -16.46
N ALA A 68 -20.77 -17.78 -15.22
CA ALA A 68 -19.75 -17.57 -14.18
C ALA A 68 -18.36 -18.13 -14.58
N ARG A 69 -18.31 -19.18 -15.42
CA ARG A 69 -17.04 -19.74 -15.93
C ARG A 69 -16.23 -18.75 -16.75
N THR A 70 -16.87 -17.83 -17.46
CA THR A 70 -16.16 -16.82 -18.27
C THR A 70 -15.48 -15.77 -17.39
N LEU A 71 -15.95 -15.60 -16.14
CA LEU A 71 -15.38 -14.69 -15.16
C LEU A 71 -14.15 -15.23 -14.43
N LEU A 72 -13.83 -16.53 -14.58
CA LEU A 72 -12.71 -17.14 -13.85
C LEU A 72 -11.35 -16.50 -14.16
N GLY A 73 -11.15 -16.02 -15.40
CA GLY A 73 -9.94 -15.28 -15.77
C GLY A 73 -9.87 -13.94 -15.02
N PRO A 74 -10.78 -12.99 -15.28
CA PRO A 74 -10.77 -11.67 -14.63
C PRO A 74 -10.78 -11.72 -13.09
N LEU A 75 -11.54 -12.65 -12.49
CA LEU A 75 -11.55 -12.81 -11.03
C LEU A 75 -10.25 -13.45 -10.51
N GLY A 76 -9.65 -14.34 -11.28
CA GLY A 76 -8.34 -14.92 -10.98
C GLY A 76 -7.23 -13.87 -11.00
N ASP A 77 -7.23 -12.99 -12.02
CA ASP A 77 -6.27 -11.89 -12.14
C ASP A 77 -6.44 -10.89 -10.98
N LEU A 78 -7.68 -10.55 -10.63
CA LEU A 78 -7.99 -9.71 -9.47
C LEU A 78 -7.44 -10.33 -8.17
N ALA A 79 -7.66 -11.63 -7.96
CA ALA A 79 -7.16 -12.34 -6.79
C ALA A 79 -5.62 -12.38 -6.77
N ALA A 80 -4.99 -12.56 -7.93
CA ALA A 80 -3.54 -12.59 -8.07
C ALA A 80 -2.90 -11.23 -7.75
N ALA A 81 -3.57 -10.11 -8.04
CA ALA A 81 -3.09 -8.76 -7.73
C ALA A 81 -3.08 -8.42 -6.23
N LEU A 82 -3.94 -9.06 -5.42
CA LEU A 82 -4.04 -8.77 -3.97
C LEU A 82 -2.78 -9.19 -3.19
N GLY A 83 -2.15 -10.31 -3.56
CA GLY A 83 -0.96 -10.82 -2.87
C GLY A 83 0.23 -9.85 -2.94
N PRO A 84 0.67 -9.44 -4.14
CA PRO A 84 1.71 -8.44 -4.32
C PRO A 84 1.40 -7.09 -3.64
N LEU A 85 0.15 -6.63 -3.70
CA LEU A 85 -0.26 -5.40 -3.00
C LEU A 85 -0.06 -5.52 -1.47
N ALA A 86 -0.50 -6.63 -0.87
CA ALA A 86 -0.34 -6.86 0.57
C ALA A 86 1.14 -6.92 0.98
N ALA A 87 2.00 -7.53 0.14
CA ALA A 87 3.44 -7.54 0.35
C ALA A 87 4.03 -6.12 0.29
N ALA A 88 3.66 -5.31 -0.72
CA ALA A 88 4.14 -3.94 -0.86
C ALA A 88 3.74 -3.05 0.33
N LEU A 89 2.49 -3.16 0.82
CA LEU A 89 2.02 -2.42 1.99
C LEU A 89 2.75 -2.85 3.27
N THR A 90 3.05 -4.14 3.42
CA THR A 90 3.82 -4.66 4.55
C THR A 90 5.23 -4.10 4.54
N ASP A 91 5.88 -4.10 3.38
CA ASP A 91 7.22 -3.55 3.23
C ASP A 91 7.25 -2.03 3.48
N GLN A 92 6.28 -1.29 2.95
CA GLN A 92 6.12 0.15 3.22
C GLN A 92 5.95 0.43 4.72
N LYS A 93 5.16 -0.39 5.42
CA LYS A 93 4.99 -0.29 6.88
C LYS A 93 6.32 -0.51 7.60
N ASN A 94 7.05 -1.58 7.28
CA ASN A 94 8.33 -1.90 7.93
C ASN A 94 9.36 -0.77 7.71
N ARG A 95 9.50 -0.30 6.45
CA ARG A 95 10.37 0.84 6.12
C ARG A 95 10.03 2.08 6.93
N ARG A 96 8.73 2.35 7.16
CA ARG A 96 8.28 3.48 7.97
C ARG A 96 8.61 3.29 9.45
N GLU A 97 8.40 2.11 10.00
CA GLU A 97 8.75 1.79 11.39
C GLU A 97 10.26 1.94 11.62
N ASP A 98 11.09 1.45 10.70
CA ASP A 98 12.54 1.60 10.74
C ASP A 98 12.97 3.08 10.67
N ALA A 99 12.36 3.87 9.79
CA ALA A 99 12.64 5.30 9.68
C ALA A 99 12.26 6.06 10.97
N ILE A 100 11.12 5.73 11.57
CA ILE A 100 10.70 6.31 12.85
C ILE A 100 11.67 5.90 13.96
N ALA A 101 12.09 4.64 14.01
CA ALA A 101 13.06 4.16 14.99
C ALA A 101 14.42 4.86 14.84
N ALA A 102 14.91 5.07 13.62
CA ALA A 102 16.15 5.80 13.34
C ALA A 102 16.07 7.28 13.76
N ALA A 103 14.94 7.94 13.50
CA ALA A 103 14.68 9.30 13.93
C ALA A 103 14.64 9.42 15.47
N LEU A 104 13.95 8.50 16.16
CA LEU A 104 13.90 8.45 17.62
C LEU A 104 15.26 8.15 18.26
N ALA A 105 16.10 7.33 17.60
CA ALA A 105 17.46 7.05 18.03
C ALA A 105 18.45 8.22 17.78
N GLY A 106 17.98 9.32 17.18
CA GLY A 106 18.80 10.49 16.85
C GLY A 106 19.96 10.15 15.92
N ARG A 107 19.79 9.12 15.08
CA ARG A 107 20.85 8.63 14.19
C ARG A 107 21.09 9.62 13.05
N ASP A 108 20.02 10.25 12.57
CA ASP A 108 20.02 11.15 11.41
C ASP A 108 19.84 12.63 11.76
N ASP A 109 19.68 12.98 13.04
CA ASP A 109 19.61 14.37 13.48
C ASP A 109 21.01 14.91 13.90
N PRO A 110 21.53 15.94 13.19
CA PRO A 110 22.82 16.56 13.50
C PRO A 110 22.88 17.17 14.91
N HIS A 111 21.73 17.55 15.50
CA HIS A 111 21.68 18.03 16.88
C HIS A 111 21.94 16.91 17.88
N THR A 112 21.34 15.74 17.72
CA THR A 112 21.67 14.56 18.54
C THR A 112 23.10 14.07 18.33
N ALA A 113 23.64 14.12 17.11
CA ALA A 113 25.05 13.82 16.86
C ALA A 113 25.99 14.78 17.61
N ARG A 114 25.70 16.09 17.55
CA ARG A 114 26.45 17.12 18.29
C ARG A 114 26.31 16.98 19.80
N GLN A 115 25.12 16.63 20.30
CA GLN A 115 24.87 16.39 21.72
C GLN A 115 25.63 15.15 22.23
N ARG A 116 25.65 14.05 21.46
CA ARG A 116 26.47 12.86 21.77
C ARG A 116 27.97 13.18 21.79
N ALA A 117 28.46 13.93 20.82
CA ALA A 117 29.85 14.40 20.79
C ALA A 117 30.18 15.31 21.98
N ALA A 118 29.27 16.23 22.33
CA ALA A 118 29.42 17.10 23.50
C ALA A 118 29.44 16.30 24.82
N VAL A 119 28.67 15.22 24.95
CA VAL A 119 28.74 14.33 26.11
C VAL A 119 30.07 13.56 26.15
N ALA A 120 30.54 13.06 25.01
CA ALA A 120 31.78 12.29 24.91
C ALA A 120 33.04 13.13 25.15
N TYR A 121 33.12 14.33 24.58
CA TYR A 121 34.29 15.20 24.66
C TYR A 121 34.15 16.34 25.69
N GLY A 122 32.93 16.72 26.07
CA GLY A 122 32.70 17.77 27.07
C GLY A 122 33.03 17.33 28.50
N ARG A 123 33.17 16.02 28.75
CA ARG A 123 33.64 15.49 30.03
C ARG A 123 35.18 15.44 30.14
N THR A 124 35.92 15.59 29.04
CA THR A 124 37.40 15.57 29.05
C THR A 124 38.05 16.95 29.18
N ALA A 125 37.28 18.02 29.36
CA ALA A 125 37.81 19.32 29.79
C ALA A 125 38.06 19.32 31.32
N GLY A 126 39.09 18.58 31.74
CA GLY A 126 39.62 18.52 33.11
C GLY A 126 40.59 17.35 33.22
N PRO A 127 41.88 17.59 33.48
CA PRO A 127 42.34 18.18 34.74
C PRO A 127 43.03 19.54 34.57
N ALA A 128 42.86 20.38 35.60
CA ALA A 128 43.55 21.63 35.79
C ALA A 128 45.06 21.49 35.49
N ALA A 129 45.55 22.35 34.60
CA ALA A 129 46.98 22.56 34.45
C ALA A 129 47.59 22.95 35.81
N PRO A 130 48.73 22.38 36.23
CA PRO A 130 49.39 22.81 37.45
C PRO A 130 49.84 24.26 37.30
N ALA A 131 49.40 25.12 38.22
CA ALA A 131 49.82 26.51 38.29
C ALA A 131 51.35 26.55 38.44
N LEU A 132 52.01 27.24 37.50
CA LEU A 132 53.40 27.65 37.65
C LEU A 132 53.51 28.56 38.88
N PRO A 133 54.45 28.30 39.81
CA PRO A 133 54.74 29.27 40.86
C PRO A 133 55.41 30.51 40.25
N ASP A 134 54.78 31.66 40.50
CA ASP A 134 55.41 32.97 40.38
C ASP A 134 56.53 33.05 41.42
N ASP A 135 57.77 33.14 40.98
CA ASP A 135 58.89 33.58 41.81
C ASP A 135 59.67 34.65 41.04
N THR A 136 59.39 35.91 41.41
CA THR A 136 60.33 37.04 41.40
C THR A 136 60.17 37.75 42.74
N PRO A 137 61.16 38.47 43.28
CA PRO A 137 62.35 39.05 42.63
C PRO A 137 63.71 38.42 42.99
#